data_AF-A0A8I1RBH9-F1
#
_entry.id   AF-A0A8I1RBH9-F1
#
_cell.length_a   1.000
_cell.length_b   1.000
_cell.length_c   1.000
_cell.angle_alpha   90.00
_cell.angle_beta   90.00
_cell.angle_gamma   90.00
#
_symmetry.space_group_name_H-M   'P 1'
#
loop_
_entity.id
_entity.type
_entity.pdbx_description
1 polymer ?
#
loop_
_entity_poly.entity_id
_entity_poly.type
_entity_poly.pdbx_seq_one_letter_code
_entity_poly.pdbx_strand_id
1 'polypeptide(L)' 'MSAISIDDQIACVLRELRMRESVYPRWIGTGKVTAEKSAHELACMRAVLDTLQALKREREPGLFE' A
#
# COMPACT_ATOMS: atom_id res chain seq x y z
N MET A 1 2.18 19.89 -13.78
CA MET A 1 2.08 19.14 -12.51
C MET A 1 3.44 18.52 -12.25
N SER A 2 4.03 18.70 -11.07
CA SER A 2 5.29 18.00 -10.74
C SER A 2 4.99 16.52 -10.44
N ALA A 3 5.95 15.64 -10.72
CA ALA A 3 5.85 14.25 -10.34
C ALA A 3 5.90 14.14 -8.80
N ILE A 4 5.01 13.32 -8.22
CA ILE A 4 5.03 12.99 -6.78
C ILE A 4 6.22 12.09 -6.50
N SER A 5 6.97 12.38 -5.43
CA SER A 5 8.16 11.59 -5.07
C SER A 5 7.78 10.13 -4.80
N ILE A 6 8.71 9.21 -5.03
CA ILE A 6 8.46 7.78 -4.75
C ILE A 6 8.21 7.54 -3.25
N ASP A 7 8.85 8.34 -2.39
CA ASP A 7 8.63 8.30 -0.94
C ASP A 7 7.22 8.75 -0.56
N ASP A 8 6.71 9.81 -1.18
CA ASP A 8 5.33 10.26 -0.94
C ASP A 8 4.31 9.23 -1.41
N GLN A 9 4.58 8.55 -2.54
CA GLN A 9 3.75 7.45 -3.03
C GLN A 9 3.74 6.29 -2.04
N ILE A 10 4.92 5.86 -1.57
CA ILE A 10 5.07 4.80 -0.55
C ILE A 10 4.34 5.18 0.74
N ALA A 11 4.54 6.41 1.23
CA ALA A 11 3.89 6.90 2.44
C ALA A 11 2.36 6.93 2.31
N CYS A 12 1.85 7.26 1.11
CA CYS A 12 0.42 7.21 0.82
C CYS A 12 -0.13 5.78 0.91
N VAL A 13 0.52 4.82 0.24
CA VAL A 13 0.11 3.41 0.25
C VAL A 13 0.15 2.82 1.66
N LEU A 14 1.16 3.14 2.46
CA LEU A 14 1.25 2.69 3.85
C LEU A 14 0.10 3.23 4.73
N ARG A 15 -0.30 4.49 4.54
CA ARG A 15 -1.46 5.05 5.25
C ARG A 15 -2.75 4.33 4.86
N GLU A 16 -2.92 4.06 3.57
CA GLU A 16 -4.08 3.35 3.05
C GLU A 16 -4.17 1.92 3.59
N LEU A 17 -3.05 1.17 3.58
CA LEU A 17 -2.97 -0.16 4.19
C LEU A 17 -3.37 -0.13 5.67
N ARG A 18 -2.80 0.80 6.45
CA ARG A 18 -3.12 0.94 7.88
C ARG A 18 -4.59 1.28 8.11
N MET A 19 -5.16 2.16 7.29
CA MET A 19 -6.57 2.51 7.37
C MET A 19 -7.46 1.30 7.09
N ARG A 20 -7.19 0.57 6.00
CA ARG A 20 -7.95 -0.62 5.62
C ARG A 20 -7.85 -1.73 6.67
N GLU A 21 -6.66 -1.99 7.20
CA GLU A 21 -6.46 -2.96 8.28
C GLU A 21 -7.27 -2.63 9.54
N SER A 22 -7.49 -1.34 9.84
CA SER A 22 -8.30 -0.91 10.99
C SER A 22 -9.81 -0.93 10.70
N VAL A 23 -10.22 -0.55 9.49
CA VAL A 23 -11.62 -0.30 9.15
C VAL A 23 -12.32 -1.55 8.60
N TYR A 24 -11.62 -2.40 7.85
CA TYR A 24 -12.19 -3.57 7.19
C TYR A 24 -12.81 -4.57 8.17
N PRO A 25 -12.24 -4.89 9.34
CA PRO A 25 -12.88 -5.77 10.30
C PRO A 25 -14.29 -5.31 10.69
N ARG A 26 -14.45 -4.00 10.95
CA ARG A 26 -15.77 -3.42 11.25
C ARG A 26 -16.70 -3.52 10.03
N TRP A 27 -16.22 -3.20 8.84
CA TRP A 27 -17.03 -3.25 7.62
C TRP A 27 -17.48 -4.65 7.26
N ILE A 28 -16.65 -5.67 7.50
CA ILE A 28 -17.02 -7.08 7.38
C ILE A 28 -18.14 -7.40 8.37
N GLY A 29 -17.97 -7.01 9.65
CA GLY A 29 -19.00 -7.21 10.67
C GLY A 29 -20.34 -6.53 10.34
N THR A 30 -20.32 -5.42 9.62
CA THR A 30 -21.54 -4.72 9.18
C THR A 30 -22.03 -5.12 7.78
N GLY A 31 -21.38 -6.08 7.12
CA GLY A 31 -21.72 -6.51 5.75
C GLY A 31 -21.44 -5.49 4.63
N LYS A 32 -20.65 -4.43 4.90
CA LYS A 32 -20.29 -3.41 3.90
C LYS A 32 -19.27 -3.91 2.88
N VAL A 33 -18.45 -4.89 3.27
CA VAL A 33 -17.46 -5.56 2.42
C VAL A 33 -17.39 -7.03 2.82
N THR A 34 -17.14 -7.93 1.87
CA THR A 34 -16.90 -9.34 2.21
C THR A 34 -15.48 -9.55 2.71
N ALA A 35 -15.26 -10.62 3.45
CA ALA A 35 -13.91 -11.00 3.88
C ALA A 35 -12.99 -11.28 2.68
N GLU A 36 -13.49 -11.93 1.61
CA GLU A 36 -12.67 -12.20 0.43
C GLU A 36 -12.28 -10.90 -0.29
N LYS A 37 -13.22 -9.96 -0.45
CA LYS A 37 -12.93 -8.67 -1.09
C LYS A 37 -11.92 -7.86 -0.28
N SER A 38 -12.10 -7.80 1.04
CA SER A 38 -11.15 -7.17 1.96
C SER A 38 -9.74 -7.77 1.83
N ALA A 39 -9.63 -9.09 1.82
CA ALA A 39 -8.36 -9.79 1.69
C ALA A 39 -7.69 -9.52 0.33
N HIS A 40 -8.46 -9.58 -0.76
CA HIS A 40 -7.97 -9.28 -2.10
C HIS A 40 -7.45 -7.85 -2.20
N GLU A 41 -8.21 -6.87 -1.69
CA GLU A 41 -7.80 -5.46 -1.75
C GLU A 41 -6.54 -5.18 -0.92
N LEU A 42 -6.41 -5.80 0.27
CA LEU A 42 -5.18 -5.70 1.06
C LEU A 42 -3.98 -6.32 0.34
N ALA A 43 -4.18 -7.48 -0.31
CA ALA A 43 -3.13 -8.12 -1.10
C ALA A 43 -2.68 -7.23 -2.28
N CYS A 44 -3.63 -6.62 -2.99
CA CYS A 44 -3.32 -5.67 -4.07
C CYS A 44 -2.52 -4.46 -3.57
N MET A 45 -2.93 -3.84 -2.46
CA MET A 45 -2.20 -2.69 -1.90
C MET A 45 -0.80 -3.06 -1.42
N ARG A 46 -0.60 -4.27 -0.88
CA ARG A 46 0.73 -4.80 -0.52
C ARG A 46 1.60 -5.00 -1.75
N ALA A 47 1.07 -5.58 -2.83
CA ALA A 47 1.80 -5.74 -4.09
C ALA A 47 2.21 -4.39 -4.72
N VAL A 48 1.35 -3.36 -4.59
CA VAL A 48 1.69 -1.99 -5.00
C VAL A 48 2.85 -1.45 -4.17
N LEU A 49 2.82 -1.63 -2.84
CA LEU A 49 3.92 -1.22 -1.97
C LEU A 49 5.24 -1.89 -2.37
N ASP A 50 5.22 -3.21 -2.60
CA ASP A 50 6.41 -3.98 -2.99
C ASP A 50 7.00 -3.46 -4.32
N THR A 51 6.14 -3.16 -5.29
CA THR A 51 6.53 -2.57 -6.58
C THR A 51 7.21 -1.21 -6.38
N LEU A 52 6.63 -0.32 -5.56
CA LEU A 52 7.20 0.99 -5.30
C LEU A 52 8.54 0.90 -4.56
N GLN A 53 8.67 -0.02 -3.61
CA GLN A 53 9.93 -0.25 -2.90
C GLN A 53 11.02 -0.81 -3.81
N ALA A 54 10.68 -1.72 -4.75
CA ALA A 54 11.61 -2.20 -5.75
C ALA A 54 12.12 -1.06 -6.64
N LEU A 55 11.21 -0.24 -7.16
CA LEU A 55 11.57 0.94 -7.95
C LEU A 55 12.41 1.95 -7.16
N LYS A 56 12.15 2.12 -5.86
CA LYS A 56 12.98 2.99 -5.02
C LYS A 56 14.41 2.47 -4.95
N ARG A 57 14.58 1.17 -4.67
CA ARG A 57 15.91 0.52 -4.62
C ARG A 57 16.66 0.63 -5.95
N GLU A 58 15.97 0.46 -7.08
CA GLU A 58 16.57 0.60 -8.42
C GLU A 58 17.03 2.03 -8.73
N ARG A 59 16.31 3.04 -8.22
CA ARG A 59 16.63 4.46 -8.41
C ARG A 59 17.69 4.98 -7.46
N GLU A 60 17.88 4.31 -6.34
CA GLU A 60 18.91 4.59 -5.34
C GLU A 60 19.86 3.38 -5.21
N PRO A 61 20.58 2.99 -6.28
CA PRO A 61 21.56 1.93 -6.16
C PRO A 61 22.72 2.43 -5.28
N GLY A 62 22.81 1.88 -4.07
CA GLY A 62 23.99 1.94 -3.20
C GLY A 62 24.49 3.33 -2.81
N LEU A 63 24.12 3.81 -1.62
CA LEU A 63 24.91 4.84 -0.91
C LEU A 63 26.25 4.27 -0.38
N PHE A 64 26.52 2.97 -0.58
CA PHE A 64 27.69 2.26 -0.03
C PHE A 64 28.23 1.15 -0.97
N GLU A 65 28.19 1.35 -2.29
CA GLU A 65 29.08 0.61 -3.21
C GLU A 65 30.26 1.50 -3.64
#